data_AF-A0A6B1BU87-F1
#
_entry.id   AF-A0A6B1BU87-F1
#
_cell.length_a   1.000
_cell.length_b   1.000
_cell.length_c   1.000
_cell.angle_alpha   90.00
_cell.angle_beta   90.00
_cell.angle_gamma   90.00
#
_symmetry.space_group_name_H-M   'P 1'
#
loop_
_entity.id
_entity.type
_entity.pdbx_description
1 polymer ?
#
loop_
_entity_poly.entity_id
_entity_poly.type
_entity_poly.pdbx_seq_one_letter_code
_entity_poly.pdbx_strand_id
1 'polypeptide(L)' 'MMFDYLNAAQRIGLTDGQLNQLCNQVRTEFPDDDMMFELHVLRAILAVESGRTTLNHILKGPEVQPPVA' A
#
# COMPACT_ATOMS: atom_id res chain seq x y z
N MET A 1 -14.62 11.76 1.21
CA MET A 1 -13.16 11.54 1.21
C MET A 1 -12.75 11.05 -0.16
N MET A 2 -11.54 11.38 -0.62
CA MET A 2 -11.16 11.25 -2.02
C MET A 2 -10.83 9.80 -2.42
N PHE A 3 -10.35 8.93 -1.54
CA PHE A 3 -10.38 7.47 -1.75
C PHE A 3 -10.57 6.72 -0.43
N ASP A 4 -11.46 5.72 -0.40
CA ASP A 4 -11.83 4.99 0.83
C ASP A 4 -10.95 3.75 1.05
N TYR A 5 -9.65 3.99 1.27
CA TYR A 5 -8.70 2.92 1.52
C TYR A 5 -8.91 2.26 2.89
N LEU A 6 -9.55 2.94 3.84
CA LEU A 6 -9.89 2.39 5.15
C LEU A 6 -10.90 1.25 5.02
N ASN A 7 -11.99 1.46 4.27
CA ASN A 7 -12.96 0.40 4.01
C ASN A 7 -12.32 -0.74 3.22
N ALA A 8 -11.46 -0.45 2.24
CA ALA A 8 -10.74 -1.49 1.51
C ALA A 8 -9.81 -2.31 2.44
N ALA A 9 -9.10 -1.68 3.36
CA ALA A 9 -8.23 -2.34 4.34
C ALA A 9 -9.04 -3.28 5.26
N GLN A 10 -10.20 -2.83 5.72
CA GLN A 10 -11.09 -3.65 6.55
C GLN A 10 -11.63 -4.87 5.79
N ARG A 11 -12.00 -4.73 4.51
CA ARG A 11 -12.52 -5.85 3.70
C ARG A 11 -11.55 -7.03 3.62
N ILE A 12 -10.25 -6.75 3.57
CA ILE A 12 -9.21 -7.79 3.49
C ILE A 12 -8.57 -8.10 4.85
N GLY A 13 -9.10 -7.54 5.94
CA GLY A 13 -8.66 -7.83 7.30
C GLY A 13 -7.26 -7.31 7.63
N LEU A 14 -6.83 -6.16 7.08
CA LEU A 14 -5.60 -5.52 7.54
C LEU A 14 -5.74 -5.10 9.00
N THR A 15 -4.74 -5.43 9.79
CA THR A 15 -4.58 -4.88 11.14
C THR A 15 -4.12 -3.42 11.08
N ASP A 16 -4.42 -2.63 12.11
CA ASP A 16 -3.98 -1.22 12.20
C ASP A 16 -2.46 -1.08 12.06
N GLY A 17 -1.69 -2.04 12.59
CA GLY A 17 -0.24 -2.05 12.47
C GLY A 17 0.23 -2.20 11.02
N GLN A 18 -0.39 -3.10 10.25
CA GLN A 18 -0.08 -3.32 8.85
C GLN A 18 -0.50 -2.12 7.99
N LEU A 19 -1.66 -1.54 8.28
CA LEU A 19 -2.15 -0.35 7.59
C LEU A 19 -1.22 0.85 7.84
N ASN A 20 -0.84 1.08 9.10
CA ASN A 20 0.09 2.15 9.45
C ASN A 20 1.46 1.97 8.76
N GLN A 21 1.97 0.74 8.69
CA GLN A 21 3.23 0.47 7.98
C GLN A 21 3.11 0.80 6.48
N LEU A 22 2.03 0.39 5.83
CA LEU A 22 1.76 0.72 4.43
C LEU A 22 1.64 2.24 4.22
N CYS A 23 0.85 2.91 5.05
CA CYS A 23 0.70 4.37 4.99
C CYS A 23 2.03 5.10 5.15
N ASN A 24 2.88 4.67 6.09
CA ASN A 24 4.19 5.28 6.31
C ASN A 24 5.12 5.10 5.09
N GLN A 25 5.10 3.93 4.45
CA GLN A 25 5.85 3.69 3.21
C GLN A 25 5.38 4.63 2.10
N VAL A 26 4.07 4.67 1.82
CA VAL A 26 3.51 5.49 0.74
C VAL A 26 3.68 6.99 1.03
N ARG A 27 3.54 7.43 2.29
CA ARG A 27 3.75 8.84 2.68
C ARG A 27 5.21 9.27 2.51
N THR A 28 6.17 8.35 2.58
CA THR A 28 7.57 8.65 2.27
C THR A 28 7.76 8.94 0.78
N GLU A 29 7.00 8.27 -0.09
CA GLU A 29 7.03 8.49 -1.55
C GLU A 29 6.25 9.74 -1.97
N PHE A 30 5.18 10.08 -1.24
CA PHE A 30 4.30 11.24 -1.50
C PHE A 30 4.11 12.08 -0.22
N PRO A 31 5.11 12.85 0.25
CA PRO A 31 5.05 13.56 1.52
C PRO A 31 3.89 14.57 1.57
N ASP A 32 3.75 15.37 0.52
CA ASP A 32 2.84 16.53 0.47
C ASP A 32 1.68 16.35 -0.54
N ASP A 33 1.59 15.20 -1.21
CA ASP A 33 0.54 14.89 -2.19
C ASP A 33 -0.47 13.89 -1.60
N ASP A 34 -1.48 14.41 -0.91
CA ASP A 34 -2.51 13.61 -0.25
C ASP A 34 -3.31 12.75 -1.23
N MET A 35 -3.55 13.23 -2.44
CA MET A 35 -4.29 12.49 -3.47
C MET A 35 -3.48 11.27 -3.94
N MET A 36 -2.19 11.46 -4.24
CA MET A 36 -1.31 10.36 -4.64
C MET A 36 -1.08 9.39 -3.49
N PHE A 37 -0.96 9.89 -2.26
CA PHE A 37 -0.90 9.06 -1.06
C PHE A 37 -2.14 8.15 -0.95
N GLU A 38 -3.36 8.72 -0.94
CA GLU A 38 -4.59 7.95 -0.78
C GLU A 38 -4.77 6.93 -1.93
N LEU A 39 -4.47 7.34 -3.17
CA LEU A 39 -4.56 6.46 -4.34
C LEU A 39 -3.58 5.28 -4.26
N HIS A 40 -2.34 5.51 -3.85
CA HIS A 40 -1.33 4.44 -3.77
C HIS A 40 -1.63 3.45 -2.64
N VAL A 41 -2.10 3.92 -1.49
CA VAL A 41 -2.57 3.04 -0.40
C VAL A 41 -3.73 2.17 -0.90
N LEU A 42 -4.73 2.77 -1.55
CA LEU A 42 -5.86 2.03 -2.10
C LEU A 42 -5.41 0.99 -3.14
N ARG A 43 -4.53 1.38 -4.09
CA ARG A 43 -4.03 0.47 -5.13
C ARG A 43 -3.26 -0.72 -4.56
N ALA A 44 -2.46 -0.49 -3.52
CA ALA A 44 -1.74 -1.55 -2.80
C ALA A 44 -2.71 -2.56 -2.18
N ILE A 45 -3.74 -2.06 -1.48
CA ILE A 45 -4.79 -2.91 -0.88
C ILE A 45 -5.54 -3.71 -1.95
N LEU A 46 -5.97 -3.07 -3.04
CA LEU A 46 -6.67 -3.76 -4.14
C LEU A 46 -5.80 -4.82 -4.84
N ALA A 47 -4.48 -4.61 -4.89
CA ALA A 47 -3.55 -5.61 -5.44
C ALA A 47 -3.47 -6.86 -4.54
N VAL A 48 -3.53 -6.68 -3.22
CA VAL A 48 -3.64 -7.80 -2.26
C VAL A 48 -5.00 -8.48 -2.37
N GLU A 49 -6.08 -7.70 -2.40
CA GLU A 49 -7.46 -8.21 -2.52
C GLU A 49 -7.64 -9.08 -3.78
N SER A 50 -7.05 -8.66 -4.89
CA SER A 50 -7.11 -9.39 -6.16
C SER A 50 -6.08 -10.52 -6.30
N GLY A 51 -5.26 -10.77 -5.27
CA GLY A 51 -4.24 -11.82 -5.28
C GLY A 51 -3.05 -11.59 -6.23
N ARG A 52 -2.88 -10.36 -6.74
CA ARG A 52 -1.74 -10.00 -7.61
C ARG A 52 -0.43 -9.91 -6.84
N THR A 53 -0.51 -9.69 -5.53
CA THR A 53 0.63 -9.60 -4.63
C THR A 53 0.19 -10.01 -3.22
N THR A 54 1.14 -10.09 -2.29
CA THR A 54 0.88 -10.35 -0.87
C THR A 54 1.22 -9.12 -0.04
N LEU A 55 0.56 -8.96 1.10
CA LEU A 55 0.85 -7.88 2.04
C LEU A 55 2.31 -7.90 2.49
N ASN A 56 2.88 -9.08 2.73
CA ASN A 56 4.30 -9.22 3.07
C ASN A 56 5.24 -8.74 1.96
N HIS A 57 4.87 -8.92 0.69
CA HIS A 57 5.68 -8.43 -0.43
C HIS A 57 5.65 -6.91 -0.54
N ILE A 58 4.49 -6.29 -0.30
CA ILE A 58 4.36 -4.82 -0.25
C ILE A 58 5.14 -4.25 0.94
N LEU A 59 4.96 -4.81 2.13
CA LEU A 59 5.52 -4.28 3.37
C LEU A 59 7.04 -4.47 3.49
N LYS A 60 7.65 -5.44 2.78
CA LYS A 60 9.11 -5.62 2.75
C LYS A 60 9.83 -4.57 1.89
N GLY A 61 9.10 -3.70 1.20
CA GLY A 61 9.65 -2.82 0.17
C GLY A 61 10.00 -3.61 -1.09
N PRO A 62 10.23 -2.94 -2.23
CA PRO A 62 10.75 -3.62 -3.39
C PRO A 62 12.10 -4.22 -3.00
N GLU A 63 12.23 -5.55 -3.03
CA GLU A 63 13.52 -6.14 -3.34
C GLU A 63 13.94 -5.46 -4.64
N VAL A 64 14.95 -4.60 -4.55
CA VAL A 64 15.60 -4.01 -5.72
C VAL A 64 16.06 -5.20 -6.55
N GLN A 65 15.27 -5.56 -7.57
CA GLN A 65 15.72 -6.51 -8.56
C GLN A 65 16.97 -5.86 -9.17
N PRO A 66 18.15 -6.49 -9.03
CA PRO A 66 19.35 -5.93 -9.62
C PRO A 66 19.11 -5.79 -11.13
N PRO A 67 19.61 -4.71 -11.75
CA PRO A 67 19.39 -4.48 -13.17
C PRO A 67 19.87 -5.73 -13.93
N VAL A 68 19.00 -6.26 -14.79
CA VAL A 68 19.39 -7.28 -15.76
C VAL A 68 20.55 -6.69 -16.55
N ALA A 69 21.72 -7.31 -16.38
CA ALA A 69 22.97 -6.97 -17.06
C ALA A 69 22.90 -7.24 -18.57
#